data_AF-A0A4R7M8V1-F1
#
_entry.id   AF-A0A4R7M8V1-F1
#
_cell.length_a   1.000
_cell.length_b   1.000
_cell.length_c   1.000
_cell.angle_alpha   90.00
_cell.angle_beta   90.00
_cell.angle_gamma   90.00
#
_symmetry.space_group_name_H-M   'P 1'
#
loop_
_entity.id
_entity.type
_entity.pdbx_description
1 polymer ?
#
loop_
_entity_poly.entity_id
_entity_poly.type
_entity_poly.pdbx_seq_one_letter_code
_entity_poly.pdbx_strand_id
1 'polypeptide(L)'
;MKLPWNGRRRTVLADLVALAVLVVLAVVLPNALRAGPPAPTTPSSAPAQDAGAGAAAGQGASADAGISKIKHVVIITQENRSFDSYFGTYPGADGIPMKDGKPAVCLPDPANGGCIAPFYNSADSNAGGPHSHADATGDINGGAMDGFVAQAEKGLSGCSAASTKCTYSTTMPTDVMGYHDGRDLPNYWAYAQNFTLEDHLFASAASWSLPAHLYLVSEWSAKCSKAGDPSSCVNALQDPDPEPEPQIIKDTLIGKCQAGMDLDPCREALEAAGIDPGLAAQIDQLIGTSCQPTDSYAVCQAAVDAAPVSDDLKKKLTDAAKKLELPDYAWTDLTFLLHKHQVSWAYYVFNGTEPDCRNDAATCDPVKQDAKTPGLWNPLLYFDTVKEDGEQGNIKPLGGFYDAARQGTLPAVTWVAPTDKVSEHAPAKISTGQAYVAGLINAVMSGPDWDSTAIFLTWDDWGGFYDHENPPVVDNNGYGLRVPGLVISPYARKGYIDHQVLSHDAYFKFIEDDFLGGERIDPATDGRPDARPDVRENNPQLGDLAKSFDFTQAPLPPLILPNATTY
;
A
#
# COMPACT_ATOMS: atom_id res chain seq x y z
N MET A 1 -45.23 -31.79 -51.03
CA MET A 1 -44.87 -32.70 -49.91
C MET A 1 -44.45 -31.79 -48.76
N LYS A 2 -45.26 -31.52 -47.72
CA LYS A 2 -45.67 -32.38 -46.58
C LYS A 2 -44.46 -33.04 -45.91
N LEU A 3 -44.16 -32.95 -44.60
CA LEU A 3 -44.81 -32.36 -43.41
C LEU A 3 -43.73 -32.31 -42.28
N PRO A 4 -43.92 -31.51 -41.21
CA PRO A 4 -43.03 -31.33 -40.05
C PRO A 4 -43.46 -32.17 -38.84
N TRP A 5 -42.71 -32.18 -37.72
CA TRP A 5 -43.28 -32.60 -36.42
C TRP A 5 -42.73 -31.83 -35.21
N ASN A 6 -43.68 -31.37 -34.40
CA ASN A 6 -43.62 -30.65 -33.13
C ASN A 6 -43.68 -31.66 -31.96
N GLY A 7 -43.31 -31.27 -30.75
CA GLY A 7 -43.69 -32.05 -29.57
C GLY A 7 -43.20 -31.55 -28.20
N ARG A 8 -43.88 -30.55 -27.63
CA ARG A 8 -43.84 -30.18 -26.20
C ARG A 8 -44.63 -31.16 -25.32
N ARG A 9 -44.38 -31.08 -24.00
CA ARG A 9 -45.26 -31.25 -22.80
C ARG A 9 -44.70 -32.32 -21.85
N ARG A 10 -44.76 -32.25 -20.51
CA ARG A 10 -45.39 -31.37 -19.50
C ARG A 10 -44.84 -31.81 -18.13
N THR A 11 -44.71 -30.88 -17.20
CA THR A 11 -44.54 -31.04 -15.73
C THR A 11 -45.72 -31.77 -15.07
N VAL A 12 -45.55 -32.21 -13.79
CA VAL A 12 -46.45 -31.93 -12.62
C VAL A 12 -46.18 -32.81 -11.35
N LEU A 13 -46.06 -32.13 -10.18
CA LEU A 13 -46.32 -32.44 -8.73
C LEU A 13 -45.37 -33.39 -7.94
N ALA A 14 -44.67 -32.96 -6.85
CA ALA A 14 -45.07 -32.54 -5.47
C ALA A 14 -45.43 -33.75 -4.55
N ASP A 15 -44.99 -33.94 -3.29
CA ASP A 15 -44.82 -33.01 -2.15
C ASP A 15 -44.24 -33.73 -0.87
N LEU A 16 -43.83 -32.92 0.14
CA LEU A 16 -43.80 -33.14 1.63
C LEU A 16 -42.56 -33.64 2.44
N VAL A 17 -41.80 -32.67 2.99
CA VAL A 17 -41.47 -32.27 4.41
C VAL A 17 -41.53 -33.28 5.59
N ALA A 18 -40.47 -33.33 6.44
CA ALA A 18 -40.49 -33.15 7.92
C ALA A 18 -39.08 -33.20 8.61
N LEU A 19 -38.87 -32.30 9.58
CA LEU A 19 -37.73 -32.13 10.52
C LEU A 19 -37.92 -32.94 11.83
N ALA A 20 -36.83 -33.34 12.54
CA ALA A 20 -36.57 -33.07 13.99
C ALA A 20 -35.45 -33.94 14.69
N VAL A 21 -34.42 -33.26 15.23
CA VAL A 21 -33.90 -33.18 16.63
C VAL A 21 -33.42 -34.42 17.48
N LEU A 22 -32.11 -34.37 17.84
CA LEU A 22 -31.31 -34.73 19.08
C LEU A 22 -31.58 -35.98 19.95
N VAL A 23 -30.49 -36.68 20.36
CA VAL A 23 -30.18 -37.12 21.76
C VAL A 23 -28.66 -37.30 21.98
N VAL A 24 -28.15 -36.80 23.13
CA VAL A 24 -26.82 -37.01 23.74
C VAL A 24 -26.85 -38.18 24.73
N LEU A 25 -25.76 -38.97 24.87
CA LEU A 25 -25.38 -39.58 26.17
C LEU A 25 -23.93 -40.12 26.17
N ALA A 26 -23.23 -39.78 27.27
CA ALA A 26 -21.86 -40.17 27.61
C ALA A 26 -21.78 -41.55 28.29
N VAL A 27 -20.65 -42.25 28.16
CA VAL A 27 -20.23 -43.36 29.03
C VAL A 27 -18.73 -43.23 29.34
N VAL A 28 -18.36 -43.50 30.59
CA VAL A 28 -17.06 -43.28 31.23
C VAL A 28 -16.44 -44.63 31.68
N LEU A 29 -15.15 -44.84 31.34
CA LEU A 29 -14.06 -45.69 31.94
C LEU A 29 -14.10 -47.25 31.87
N PRO A 30 -12.97 -48.01 32.09
CA PRO A 30 -11.54 -47.66 32.33
C PRO A 30 -10.41 -48.49 31.60
N ASN A 31 -9.17 -47.96 31.68
CA ASN A 31 -7.80 -48.55 31.72
C ASN A 31 -7.35 -49.71 30.79
N ALA A 32 -6.27 -49.48 30.01
CA ALA A 32 -4.89 -49.93 30.34
C ALA A 32 -3.92 -49.94 29.12
N LEU A 33 -2.79 -49.24 29.27
CA LEU A 33 -1.42 -49.57 28.83
C LEU A 33 -1.18 -50.23 27.45
N ARG A 34 -0.54 -49.48 26.53
CA ARG A 34 0.64 -49.97 25.80
C ARG A 34 1.44 -48.82 25.17
N ALA A 35 2.74 -48.84 25.46
CA ALA A 35 3.76 -47.90 25.02
C ALA A 35 4.05 -48.02 23.50
N GLY A 36 4.27 -46.87 22.85
CA GLY A 36 4.88 -46.76 21.52
C GLY A 36 6.28 -46.13 21.63
N PRO A 37 7.23 -46.47 20.73
CA PRO A 37 8.65 -46.11 20.85
C PRO A 37 8.97 -44.67 20.41
N PRO A 38 10.14 -44.11 20.81
CA PRO A 38 10.47 -42.70 20.61
C PRO A 38 11.08 -42.40 19.22
N ALA A 39 10.94 -41.15 18.81
CA ALA A 39 11.56 -40.54 17.63
C ALA A 39 13.10 -40.42 17.77
N PRO A 40 13.85 -40.43 16.66
CA PRO A 40 15.32 -40.46 16.70
C PRO A 40 15.94 -39.09 16.97
N THR A 41 16.90 -39.09 17.89
CA THR A 41 17.86 -38.02 18.17
C THR A 41 19.19 -38.30 17.47
N THR A 42 19.82 -37.30 16.86
CA THR A 42 21.28 -37.23 16.69
C THR A 42 21.79 -35.80 16.91
N PRO A 43 23.06 -35.64 17.34
CA PRO A 43 23.44 -34.62 18.32
C PRO A 43 24.27 -33.48 17.74
N SER A 44 24.17 -32.29 18.35
CA SER A 44 25.16 -31.23 18.26
C SER A 44 26.00 -31.23 19.54
N SER A 45 27.32 -31.29 19.39
CA SER A 45 28.31 -31.28 20.47
C SER A 45 28.92 -29.88 20.66
N ALA A 46 28.49 -29.22 21.74
CA ALA A 46 29.20 -28.42 22.77
C ALA A 46 30.56 -27.70 22.48
N PRO A 47 30.98 -26.67 23.27
CA PRO A 47 30.44 -26.25 24.58
C PRO A 47 30.23 -24.74 24.81
N ALA A 48 29.32 -24.43 25.73
CA ALA A 48 29.28 -23.19 26.50
C ALA A 48 30.16 -23.33 27.76
N GLN A 49 30.78 -22.23 28.19
CA GLN A 49 31.32 -22.07 29.55
C GLN A 49 30.56 -20.96 30.29
N ASP A 50 29.88 -21.40 31.35
CA ASP A 50 29.48 -20.77 32.61
C ASP A 50 29.77 -19.26 32.84
N ALA A 51 28.74 -18.49 33.24
CA ALA A 51 28.36 -18.32 34.66
C ALA A 51 27.45 -17.09 34.87
N GLY A 52 26.42 -17.23 35.71
CA GLY A 52 25.94 -16.13 36.56
C GLY A 52 24.46 -15.76 36.44
N ALA A 53 23.60 -16.47 37.18
CA ALA A 53 22.24 -16.03 37.49
C ALA A 53 22.24 -14.96 38.59
N GLY A 54 21.46 -13.89 38.42
CA GLY A 54 21.05 -13.03 39.53
C GLY A 54 20.61 -11.62 39.14
N ALA A 55 19.29 -11.43 39.10
CA ALA A 55 18.51 -10.24 39.50
C ALA A 55 17.50 -9.79 38.44
N ALA A 56 16.22 -9.90 38.79
CA ALA A 56 15.11 -9.26 38.13
C ALA A 56 15.05 -7.76 38.45
N ALA A 57 14.40 -7.02 37.56
CA ALA A 57 13.93 -5.62 37.63
C ALA A 57 14.89 -4.52 37.13
N GLY A 58 14.51 -3.94 35.99
CA GLY A 58 15.04 -2.72 35.40
C GLY A 58 14.34 -2.43 34.07
N GLN A 59 13.17 -1.78 34.13
CA GLN A 59 12.51 -1.17 32.98
C GLN A 59 13.39 -0.05 32.39
N GLY A 60 13.34 0.11 31.05
CA GLY A 60 13.59 1.37 30.35
C GLY A 60 15.04 1.88 30.32
N ALA A 61 15.85 1.40 29.36
CA ALA A 61 17.02 2.12 28.87
C ALA A 61 17.55 1.51 27.56
N SER A 62 17.14 2.05 26.40
CA SER A 62 18.08 2.37 25.29
C SER A 62 17.47 3.06 24.05
N ALA A 63 16.20 3.50 24.06
CA ALA A 63 15.67 4.38 22.99
C ALA A 63 16.10 5.86 23.16
N ASP A 64 16.70 6.22 24.31
CA ASP A 64 16.49 7.56 24.88
C ASP A 64 17.77 8.42 25.04
N ALA A 65 18.84 8.15 24.28
CA ALA A 65 20.07 8.96 24.37
C ALA A 65 20.31 9.92 23.19
N GLY A 66 19.45 9.93 22.17
CA GLY A 66 19.66 10.86 21.05
C GLY A 66 18.66 10.88 19.91
N ILE A 67 17.64 10.01 19.87
CA ILE A 67 16.64 10.03 18.79
C ILE A 67 15.99 11.42 18.64
N SER A 68 15.74 12.08 19.78
CA SER A 68 15.26 13.46 19.88
C SER A 68 16.19 14.54 19.32
N LYS A 69 17.34 14.19 18.73
CA LYS A 69 18.12 15.12 17.89
C LYS A 69 17.46 15.31 16.54
N ILE A 70 16.68 14.34 16.10
CA ILE A 70 15.79 14.49 14.96
C ILE A 70 14.63 15.40 15.38
N LYS A 71 14.30 16.30 14.47
CA LYS A 71 13.19 17.26 14.58
C LYS A 71 12.29 17.23 13.36
N HIS A 72 12.79 16.64 12.28
CA HIS A 72 12.09 16.50 11.01
C HIS A 72 12.34 15.09 10.47
N VAL A 73 11.28 14.34 10.21
CA VAL A 73 11.30 13.13 9.41
C VAL A 73 10.67 13.45 8.05
N VAL A 74 11.37 13.11 6.98
CA VAL A 74 10.90 13.27 5.59
C VAL A 74 10.89 11.91 4.91
N ILE A 75 9.70 11.41 4.59
CA ILE A 75 9.49 10.17 3.86
C ILE A 75 9.30 10.52 2.38
N ILE A 76 10.22 10.03 1.53
CA ILE A 76 10.14 10.16 0.08
C ILE A 76 9.84 8.77 -0.47
N THR A 77 8.68 8.62 -1.11
CA THR A 77 8.24 7.35 -1.68
C THR A 77 8.30 7.42 -3.21
N GLN A 78 9.07 6.53 -3.82
CA GLN A 78 9.10 6.29 -5.26
C GLN A 78 8.29 5.03 -5.62
N GLU A 79 8.18 4.73 -6.91
CA GLU A 79 7.38 3.66 -7.48
C GLU A 79 8.20 2.83 -8.49
N ASN A 80 7.66 1.71 -8.93
CA ASN A 80 7.79 0.47 -8.18
C ASN A 80 9.09 -0.27 -8.52
N ARG A 81 9.85 -0.72 -7.52
CA ARG A 81 11.13 -1.41 -7.70
C ARG A 81 11.39 -2.39 -6.58
N SER A 82 11.84 -3.60 -6.94
CA SER A 82 12.39 -4.53 -5.95
C SER A 82 13.78 -4.11 -5.48
N PHE A 83 14.19 -4.56 -4.30
CA PHE A 83 15.55 -4.33 -3.81
C PHE A 83 16.59 -4.88 -4.80
N ASP A 84 16.44 -6.12 -5.26
CA ASP A 84 17.38 -6.75 -6.17
C ASP A 84 17.49 -6.04 -7.53
N SER A 85 16.43 -5.39 -8.00
CA SER A 85 16.46 -4.64 -9.26
C SER A 85 17.41 -3.44 -9.22
N TYR A 86 17.63 -2.81 -8.04
CA TYR A 86 18.41 -1.58 -7.88
C TYR A 86 19.71 -1.76 -7.09
N PHE A 87 19.69 -2.63 -6.10
CA PHE A 87 20.78 -2.86 -5.15
C PHE A 87 21.19 -4.32 -5.03
N GLY A 88 20.60 -5.23 -5.82
CA GLY A 88 20.95 -6.65 -5.81
C GLY A 88 22.42 -6.96 -6.14
N THR A 89 23.13 -6.02 -6.75
CA THR A 89 24.58 -6.12 -7.01
C THR A 89 25.42 -5.16 -6.16
N TYR A 90 24.82 -4.46 -5.21
CA TYR A 90 25.50 -3.52 -4.33
C TYR A 90 26.49 -4.28 -3.41
N PRO A 91 27.76 -3.88 -3.33
CA PRO A 91 28.76 -4.64 -2.57
C PRO A 91 28.42 -4.76 -1.09
N GLY A 92 28.27 -6.00 -0.61
CA GLY A 92 28.02 -6.32 0.80
C GLY A 92 26.55 -6.39 1.19
N ALA A 93 25.63 -6.01 0.29
CA ALA A 93 24.21 -6.23 0.51
C ALA A 93 23.85 -7.71 0.32
N ASP A 94 22.80 -8.15 0.99
CA ASP A 94 22.13 -9.41 0.72
C ASP A 94 21.28 -9.29 -0.55
N GLY A 95 21.95 -9.29 -1.70
CA GLY A 95 21.34 -9.12 -3.02
C GLY A 95 21.35 -10.41 -3.83
N ILE A 96 20.99 -10.31 -5.12
CA ILE A 96 20.98 -11.38 -6.13
C ILE A 96 22.05 -12.45 -5.85
N PRO A 97 21.66 -13.72 -5.64
CA PRO A 97 22.63 -14.78 -5.35
C PRO A 97 23.63 -14.94 -6.49
N MET A 98 24.92 -14.75 -6.20
CA MET A 98 26.01 -14.80 -7.18
C MET A 98 26.91 -16.04 -6.97
N LYS A 99 27.32 -16.67 -8.06
CA LYS A 99 28.37 -17.70 -8.10
C LYS A 99 29.38 -17.37 -9.20
N ASP A 100 30.65 -17.28 -8.84
CA ASP A 100 31.75 -16.93 -9.76
C ASP A 100 31.49 -15.62 -10.54
N GLY A 101 30.87 -14.63 -9.87
CA GLY A 101 30.53 -13.32 -10.45
C GLY A 101 29.36 -13.34 -11.43
N LYS A 102 28.54 -14.40 -11.42
CA LYS A 102 27.35 -14.55 -12.25
C LYS A 102 26.13 -14.92 -11.40
N PRO A 103 24.92 -14.50 -11.76
CA PRO A 103 23.71 -14.93 -11.06
C PRO A 103 23.60 -16.45 -11.00
N ALA A 104 23.37 -16.98 -9.80
CA ALA A 104 23.29 -18.40 -9.52
C ALA A 104 21.87 -18.97 -9.73
N VAL A 105 20.87 -18.08 -9.76
CA VAL A 105 19.46 -18.40 -9.97
C VAL A 105 19.08 -18.31 -11.45
N CYS A 106 18.12 -19.14 -11.86
CA CYS A 106 17.56 -19.14 -13.19
C CYS A 106 16.10 -19.56 -13.09
N LEU A 107 15.18 -18.61 -13.29
CA LEU A 107 13.74 -18.83 -13.10
C LEU A 107 13.14 -19.47 -14.35
N PRO A 108 12.21 -20.43 -14.22
CA PRO A 108 11.56 -21.05 -15.38
C PRO A 108 10.99 -20.00 -16.35
N ASP A 109 11.09 -20.28 -17.65
CA ASP A 109 10.48 -19.49 -18.75
C ASP A 109 9.35 -20.35 -19.37
N PRO A 110 8.10 -20.24 -18.88
CA PRO A 110 6.99 -21.04 -19.40
C PRO A 110 6.65 -20.77 -20.86
N ALA A 111 6.73 -19.52 -21.33
CA ALA A 111 6.31 -19.15 -22.68
C ALA A 111 7.29 -19.63 -23.76
N ASN A 112 8.60 -19.59 -23.50
CA ASN A 112 9.66 -19.92 -24.47
C ASN A 112 10.41 -21.22 -24.15
N GLY A 113 10.25 -21.73 -22.92
CA GLY A 113 10.99 -22.88 -22.40
C GLY A 113 12.40 -22.50 -21.94
N GLY A 114 12.95 -23.27 -21.00
CA GLY A 114 14.24 -22.98 -20.38
C GLY A 114 14.08 -22.14 -19.13
N CYS A 115 15.02 -21.22 -18.89
CA CYS A 115 14.99 -20.34 -17.73
C CYS A 115 15.69 -19.00 -18.02
N ILE A 116 15.31 -17.96 -17.27
CA ILE A 116 15.89 -16.62 -17.31
C ILE A 116 16.64 -16.36 -16.00
N ALA A 117 17.95 -16.12 -16.10
CA ALA A 117 18.74 -15.65 -14.98
C ALA A 117 18.67 -14.11 -14.89
N PRO A 118 18.85 -13.52 -13.69
CA PRO A 118 19.02 -12.08 -13.56
C PRO A 118 20.06 -11.55 -14.54
N PHE A 119 19.83 -10.38 -15.14
CA PHE A 119 20.73 -9.80 -16.13
C PHE A 119 20.86 -8.30 -15.98
N TYR A 120 22.05 -7.78 -16.28
CA TYR A 120 22.27 -6.34 -16.30
C TYR A 120 21.42 -5.69 -17.39
N ASN A 121 20.58 -4.73 -17.02
CA ASN A 121 19.70 -4.00 -17.90
C ASN A 121 19.99 -2.49 -17.82
N SER A 122 20.65 -1.93 -18.83
CA SER A 122 20.97 -0.49 -18.87
C SER A 122 19.83 0.38 -19.43
N ALA A 123 18.61 -0.14 -19.54
CA ALA A 123 17.49 0.61 -20.08
C ALA A 123 17.01 1.64 -19.05
N ASP A 124 17.03 2.92 -19.41
CA ASP A 124 16.54 4.01 -18.56
C ASP A 124 15.02 3.95 -18.28
N SER A 125 14.29 3.14 -19.04
CA SER A 125 12.85 2.91 -18.91
C SER A 125 12.61 1.42 -19.04
N ASN A 126 11.96 0.86 -18.02
CA ASN A 126 11.63 -0.56 -17.92
C ASN A 126 10.15 -0.79 -18.17
N ALA A 127 9.79 -2.02 -18.54
CA ALA A 127 8.40 -2.42 -18.68
C ALA A 127 7.82 -2.79 -17.31
N GLY A 128 8.56 -3.53 -16.49
CA GLY A 128 8.05 -4.05 -15.21
C GLY A 128 7.12 -5.25 -15.40
N GLY A 129 6.47 -5.66 -14.32
CA GLY A 129 5.50 -6.76 -14.30
C GLY A 129 4.22 -6.40 -13.56
N PRO A 130 3.20 -7.27 -13.62
CA PRO A 130 2.01 -7.10 -12.80
C PRO A 130 2.37 -7.29 -11.31
N HIS A 131 1.74 -6.51 -10.43
CA HIS A 131 2.13 -6.40 -9.02
C HIS A 131 0.92 -6.39 -8.06
N SER A 132 -0.18 -7.04 -8.47
CA SER A 132 -1.34 -7.27 -7.59
C SER A 132 -1.02 -8.13 -6.38
N HIS A 133 -1.94 -8.22 -5.41
CA HIS A 133 -1.83 -9.24 -4.35
C HIS A 133 -1.76 -10.68 -4.91
N ALA A 134 -2.52 -10.95 -5.97
CA ALA A 134 -2.48 -12.25 -6.64
C ALA A 134 -1.15 -12.51 -7.35
N ASP A 135 -0.52 -11.46 -7.89
CA ASP A 135 0.79 -11.54 -8.54
C ASP A 135 1.90 -11.68 -7.49
N ALA A 136 1.84 -10.98 -6.35
CA ALA A 136 2.74 -11.22 -5.21
C ALA A 136 2.74 -12.71 -4.80
N THR A 137 1.55 -13.28 -4.64
CA THR A 137 1.38 -14.71 -4.33
C THR A 137 1.96 -15.60 -5.42
N GLY A 138 1.77 -15.21 -6.68
CA GLY A 138 2.29 -15.89 -7.86
C GLY A 138 3.81 -15.87 -7.94
N ASP A 139 4.42 -14.71 -7.69
CA ASP A 139 5.86 -14.46 -7.72
C ASP A 139 6.59 -15.23 -6.61
N ILE A 140 6.06 -15.16 -5.38
CA ILE A 140 6.58 -15.85 -4.20
C ILE A 140 6.45 -17.38 -4.36
N ASN A 141 5.38 -17.85 -4.99
CA ASN A 141 5.11 -19.27 -5.29
C ASN A 141 5.36 -20.21 -4.09
N GLY A 142 4.77 -19.90 -2.93
CA GLY A 142 4.94 -20.70 -1.71
C GLY A 142 6.36 -20.66 -1.13
N GLY A 143 7.11 -19.60 -1.40
CA GLY A 143 8.48 -19.38 -0.94
C GLY A 143 9.55 -19.92 -1.88
N ALA A 144 9.19 -20.39 -3.08
CA ALA A 144 10.13 -20.83 -4.10
C ALA A 144 10.80 -19.64 -4.83
N MET A 145 10.16 -18.47 -4.81
CA MET A 145 10.66 -17.22 -5.42
C MET A 145 11.00 -17.35 -6.92
N ASP A 146 10.22 -18.16 -7.64
CA ASP A 146 10.47 -18.51 -9.05
C ASP A 146 9.30 -18.17 -9.99
N GLY A 147 8.29 -17.44 -9.51
CA GLY A 147 7.08 -17.12 -10.26
C GLY A 147 7.12 -15.87 -11.13
N PHE A 148 8.09 -14.97 -10.91
CA PHE A 148 8.18 -13.64 -11.52
C PHE A 148 8.09 -13.65 -13.06
N VAL A 149 8.85 -14.53 -13.71
CA VAL A 149 8.81 -14.66 -15.18
C VAL A 149 7.42 -15.11 -15.65
N ALA A 150 6.81 -16.06 -14.93
CA ALA A 150 5.51 -16.60 -15.27
C ALA A 150 4.37 -15.57 -15.08
N GLN A 151 4.39 -14.76 -14.01
CA GLN A 151 3.40 -13.69 -13.84
C GLN A 151 3.57 -12.59 -14.90
N ALA A 152 4.80 -12.20 -15.22
CA ALA A 152 5.06 -11.23 -16.28
C ALA A 152 4.53 -11.72 -17.65
N GLU A 153 4.83 -12.97 -18.03
CA GLU A 153 4.33 -13.57 -19.28
C GLU A 153 2.80 -13.70 -19.30
N LYS A 154 2.19 -14.05 -18.18
CA LYS A 154 0.73 -14.10 -18.02
C LYS A 154 0.11 -12.72 -18.23
N GLY A 155 0.68 -11.67 -17.64
CA GLY A 155 0.27 -10.28 -17.84
C GLY A 155 0.36 -9.85 -19.32
N LEU A 156 1.35 -10.36 -20.05
CA LEU A 156 1.55 -10.10 -21.47
C LEU A 156 0.64 -10.91 -22.41
N SER A 157 0.07 -12.04 -21.96
CA SER A 157 -0.63 -13.00 -22.83
C SER A 157 -1.87 -12.47 -23.55
N GLY A 158 -2.45 -11.35 -23.08
CA GLY A 158 -3.58 -10.65 -23.71
C GLY A 158 -3.18 -9.41 -24.53
N CYS A 159 -1.89 -9.10 -24.61
CA CYS A 159 -1.38 -7.90 -25.26
C CYS A 159 -1.15 -8.09 -26.76
N SER A 160 -1.49 -7.07 -27.55
CA SER A 160 -1.20 -6.99 -28.98
C SER A 160 -0.59 -5.64 -29.32
N ALA A 161 0.15 -5.53 -30.42
CA ALA A 161 0.71 -4.25 -30.89
C ALA A 161 -0.35 -3.17 -31.17
N ALA A 162 -1.63 -3.54 -31.32
CA ALA A 162 -2.76 -2.63 -31.50
C ALA A 162 -3.49 -2.31 -30.18
N SER A 163 -3.13 -2.99 -29.08
CA SER A 163 -3.67 -2.73 -27.76
C SER A 163 -3.03 -1.44 -27.23
N THR A 164 -3.72 -0.30 -27.37
CA THR A 164 -3.34 0.96 -26.70
C THR A 164 -3.31 0.84 -25.17
N LYS A 165 -3.87 -0.25 -24.65
CA LYS A 165 -3.98 -0.69 -23.25
C LYS A 165 -2.92 -1.72 -22.84
N CYS A 166 -1.84 -1.85 -23.60
CA CYS A 166 -0.67 -2.59 -23.16
C CYS A 166 0.49 -1.61 -23.20
N THR A 167 0.82 -1.06 -22.05
CA THR A 167 2.05 -0.28 -21.85
C THR A 167 3.28 -1.14 -22.15
N TYR A 168 3.11 -2.46 -22.05
CA TYR A 168 4.07 -3.51 -22.29
C TYR A 168 4.05 -3.96 -23.76
N SER A 169 5.09 -3.59 -24.51
CA SER A 169 5.21 -3.96 -25.92
C SER A 169 5.48 -5.45 -26.09
N THR A 170 4.67 -6.14 -26.89
CA THR A 170 4.84 -7.56 -27.29
C THR A 170 6.12 -7.85 -28.10
N THR A 171 7.04 -6.90 -28.20
CA THR A 171 8.25 -6.99 -29.04
C THR A 171 9.54 -7.20 -28.25
N MET A 172 9.49 -7.17 -26.91
CA MET A 172 10.65 -7.41 -26.04
C MET A 172 10.36 -8.57 -25.07
N PRO A 173 11.34 -9.45 -24.78
CA PRO A 173 11.27 -10.36 -23.64
C PRO A 173 11.01 -9.57 -22.35
N THR A 174 10.34 -10.20 -21.37
CA THR A 174 10.12 -9.57 -20.06
C THR A 174 11.42 -9.08 -19.44
N ASP A 175 11.40 -7.92 -18.79
CA ASP A 175 12.54 -7.31 -18.13
C ASP A 175 12.49 -7.38 -16.61
N VAL A 176 11.58 -8.17 -16.04
CA VAL A 176 11.45 -8.39 -14.59
C VAL A 176 12.69 -9.00 -13.95
N MET A 177 13.51 -9.72 -14.73
CA MET A 177 14.81 -10.26 -14.28
C MET A 177 15.97 -9.25 -14.49
N GLY A 178 15.69 -8.06 -14.99
CA GLY A 178 16.67 -7.02 -15.23
C GLY A 178 17.08 -6.33 -13.92
N TYR A 179 18.38 -6.16 -13.71
CA TYR A 179 18.92 -5.35 -12.62
C TYR A 179 19.79 -4.20 -13.15
N HIS A 180 19.81 -3.14 -12.36
CA HIS A 180 20.66 -1.96 -12.53
C HIS A 180 21.85 -2.03 -11.58
N ASP A 181 22.88 -1.22 -11.84
CA ASP A 181 23.95 -0.99 -10.88
C ASP A 181 24.34 0.49 -10.80
N GLY A 182 25.40 0.81 -10.07
CA GLY A 182 25.83 2.20 -9.85
C GLY A 182 26.21 2.97 -11.12
N ARG A 183 26.30 2.32 -12.29
CA ARG A 183 26.45 2.99 -13.58
C ARG A 183 25.16 3.71 -14.00
N ASP A 184 24.01 3.12 -13.69
CA ASP A 184 22.68 3.61 -14.06
C ASP A 184 21.99 4.34 -12.89
N LEU A 185 22.37 4.02 -11.65
CA LEU A 185 21.82 4.57 -10.41
C LEU A 185 22.84 5.40 -9.60
N PRO A 186 23.59 6.35 -10.21
CA PRO A 186 24.66 7.05 -9.52
C PRO A 186 24.18 7.84 -8.29
N ASN A 187 22.96 8.37 -8.29
CA ASN A 187 22.45 9.13 -7.14
C ASN A 187 22.16 8.20 -5.95
N TYR A 188 21.39 7.13 -6.17
CA TYR A 188 21.01 6.21 -5.10
C TYR A 188 22.21 5.44 -4.53
N TRP A 189 23.14 4.99 -5.39
CA TRP A 189 24.37 4.34 -4.93
C TRP A 189 25.30 5.32 -4.19
N ALA A 190 25.31 6.61 -4.54
CA ALA A 190 26.05 7.62 -3.78
C ALA A 190 25.46 7.82 -2.37
N TYR A 191 24.12 7.79 -2.21
CA TYR A 191 23.49 7.82 -0.90
C TYR A 191 23.82 6.57 -0.08
N ALA A 192 23.69 5.37 -0.65
CA ALA A 192 24.05 4.11 0.02
C ALA A 192 25.51 4.10 0.51
N GLN A 193 26.44 4.65 -0.27
CA GLN A 193 27.87 4.74 0.10
C GLN A 193 28.15 5.72 1.24
N ASN A 194 27.30 6.73 1.43
CA ASN A 194 27.54 7.81 2.38
C ASN A 194 26.63 7.78 3.60
N PHE A 195 25.57 6.97 3.57
CA PHE A 195 24.57 6.82 4.63
C PHE A 195 24.24 5.34 4.83
N THR A 196 23.00 5.01 5.21
CA THR A 196 22.59 3.63 5.46
C THR A 196 21.70 3.12 4.34
N LEU A 197 22.03 1.95 3.81
CA LEU A 197 21.20 1.14 2.92
C LEU A 197 20.50 0.05 3.73
N GLU A 198 19.22 -0.20 3.48
CA GLU A 198 18.44 -1.25 4.14
C GLU A 198 18.25 -2.38 3.15
N ASP A 199 18.86 -3.54 3.40
CA ASP A 199 18.79 -4.68 2.48
C ASP A 199 17.71 -5.71 2.85
N HIS A 200 16.99 -5.46 3.94
CA HIS A 200 15.86 -6.26 4.38
C HIS A 200 14.64 -5.37 4.68
N LEU A 201 14.44 -4.31 3.90
CA LEU A 201 13.20 -3.54 3.89
C LEU A 201 12.17 -4.22 3.00
N PHE A 202 11.07 -4.67 3.58
CA PHE A 202 9.95 -5.30 2.90
C PHE A 202 8.77 -4.34 2.78
N ALA A 203 8.05 -4.36 1.66
CA ALA A 203 6.79 -3.63 1.56
C ALA A 203 5.83 -4.09 2.68
N SER A 204 5.20 -3.16 3.41
CA SER A 204 4.30 -3.54 4.51
C SER A 204 3.09 -4.37 4.04
N ALA A 205 2.66 -4.16 2.79
CA ALA A 205 1.62 -4.94 2.11
C ALA A 205 2.23 -5.87 1.06
N ALA A 206 1.76 -7.12 1.01
CA ALA A 206 2.02 -8.04 -0.10
C ALA A 206 1.07 -7.73 -1.28
N SER A 207 1.19 -6.51 -1.82
CA SER A 207 0.27 -5.97 -2.82
C SER A 207 0.85 -4.73 -3.51
N TRP A 208 0.01 -4.06 -4.29
CA TRP A 208 0.30 -2.93 -5.14
C TRP A 208 0.22 -1.58 -4.40
N SER A 209 0.36 -0.50 -5.15
CA SER A 209 0.55 0.88 -4.70
C SER A 209 -0.48 1.36 -3.68
N LEU A 210 -1.78 1.16 -3.91
CA LEU A 210 -2.77 1.69 -2.96
C LEU A 210 -2.67 1.07 -1.57
N PRO A 211 -2.69 -0.27 -1.40
CA PRO A 211 -2.37 -0.88 -0.11
C PRO A 211 -1.06 -0.36 0.50
N ALA A 212 0.02 -0.26 -0.29
CA ALA A 212 1.31 0.22 0.20
C ALA A 212 1.22 1.66 0.75
N HIS A 213 0.56 2.56 0.02
CA HIS A 213 0.33 3.95 0.46
C HIS A 213 -0.60 4.06 1.67
N LEU A 214 -1.60 3.17 1.82
CA LEU A 214 -2.42 3.08 3.04
C LEU A 214 -1.60 2.67 4.26
N TYR A 215 -0.68 1.71 4.10
CA TYR A 215 0.27 1.36 5.17
C TYR A 215 1.21 2.52 5.51
N LEU A 216 1.70 3.27 4.50
CA LEU A 216 2.56 4.44 4.70
C LEU A 216 1.92 5.59 5.49
N VAL A 217 0.59 5.58 5.69
CA VAL A 217 -0.12 6.61 6.48
C VAL A 217 -0.95 6.08 7.64
N SER A 218 -1.25 4.77 7.71
CA SER A 218 -2.14 4.21 8.75
C SER A 218 -1.76 2.85 9.32
N GLU A 219 -0.68 2.23 8.82
CA GLU A 219 -0.31 0.83 9.09
C GLU A 219 -1.40 -0.22 8.81
N TRP A 220 -2.40 0.14 8.02
CA TRP A 220 -3.48 -0.78 7.70
C TRP A 220 -4.09 -0.51 6.33
N SER A 221 -4.20 -1.55 5.52
CA SER A 221 -5.02 -1.54 4.30
C SER A 221 -6.29 -2.32 4.55
N ALA A 222 -7.43 -1.62 4.52
CA ALA A 222 -8.72 -2.16 4.88
C ALA A 222 -9.83 -1.67 3.97
N LYS A 223 -10.96 -2.39 4.03
CA LYS A 223 -12.23 -1.99 3.42
C LYS A 223 -13.34 -2.04 4.45
N CYS A 224 -14.10 -0.96 4.56
CA CYS A 224 -15.21 -0.84 5.50
C CYS A 224 -16.54 -1.20 4.83
N SER A 225 -17.30 -2.11 5.45
CA SER A 225 -18.62 -2.50 4.95
C SER A 225 -19.71 -1.44 5.20
N LYS A 226 -19.41 -0.45 6.05
CA LYS A 226 -20.27 0.70 6.34
C LYS A 226 -19.40 1.97 6.43
N ALA A 227 -19.81 3.00 5.69
CA ALA A 227 -19.16 4.32 5.75
C ALA A 227 -19.22 4.91 7.16
N GLY A 228 -18.12 5.53 7.61
CA GLY A 228 -17.98 6.12 8.94
C GLY A 228 -18.01 5.14 10.11
N ASP A 229 -17.99 3.82 9.88
CA ASP A 229 -17.98 2.80 10.93
C ASP A 229 -16.65 2.02 10.90
N PRO A 230 -15.63 2.44 11.68
CA PRO A 230 -14.33 1.77 11.75
C PRO A 230 -14.42 0.30 12.19
N SER A 231 -15.45 -0.07 12.96
CA SER A 231 -15.65 -1.46 13.42
C SER A 231 -16.12 -2.39 12.30
N SER A 232 -16.54 -1.83 11.17
CA SER A 232 -17.03 -2.56 9.99
C SER A 232 -15.92 -2.90 9.00
N CYS A 233 -14.69 -2.42 9.26
CA CYS A 233 -13.54 -2.56 8.40
C CYS A 233 -12.89 -3.93 8.55
N VAL A 234 -12.37 -4.46 7.44
CA VAL A 234 -11.62 -5.71 7.39
C VAL A 234 -10.43 -5.55 6.46
N ASN A 235 -9.38 -6.33 6.68
CA ASN A 235 -8.21 -6.38 5.80
C ASN A 235 -8.61 -6.47 4.33
N ALA A 236 -8.02 -5.62 3.48
CA ALA A 236 -8.24 -5.62 2.05
C ALA A 236 -6.95 -5.23 1.33
N LEU A 237 -6.35 -6.18 0.60
CA LEU A 237 -5.18 -5.92 -0.25
C LEU A 237 -5.55 -5.76 -1.72
N GLN A 238 -6.48 -6.58 -2.22
CA GLN A 238 -6.82 -6.57 -3.64
C GLN A 238 -7.74 -5.38 -4.01
N ASP A 239 -8.74 -5.10 -3.18
CA ASP A 239 -9.77 -4.08 -3.44
C ASP A 239 -10.04 -3.21 -2.19
N PRO A 240 -9.02 -2.52 -1.61
CA PRO A 240 -9.22 -1.66 -0.43
C PRO A 240 -10.08 -0.42 -0.74
N ASP A 241 -10.04 0.08 -1.97
CA ASP A 241 -10.95 1.11 -2.42
C ASP A 241 -12.39 0.55 -2.44
N PRO A 242 -13.33 1.18 -1.71
CA PRO A 242 -14.73 0.90 -1.86
C PRO A 242 -15.18 1.57 -3.17
N GLU A 243 -14.92 0.94 -4.31
CA GLU A 243 -16.04 0.88 -5.24
C GLU A 243 -17.18 0.22 -4.45
N PRO A 244 -18.31 0.92 -4.25
CA PRO A 244 -19.38 0.35 -3.46
C PRO A 244 -19.79 -0.95 -4.17
N GLU A 245 -19.85 -2.06 -3.41
CA GLU A 245 -20.20 -3.33 -4.04
C GLU A 245 -21.49 -3.14 -4.84
N PRO A 246 -21.63 -3.75 -6.03
CA PRO A 246 -22.82 -3.55 -6.86
C PRO A 246 -24.12 -3.84 -6.11
N GLN A 247 -24.08 -4.68 -5.06
CA GLN A 247 -25.21 -4.94 -4.18
C GLN A 247 -25.48 -3.82 -3.16
N ILE A 248 -24.43 -3.25 -2.56
CA ILE A 248 -24.52 -2.09 -1.66
C ILE A 248 -25.07 -0.88 -2.42
N ILE A 249 -24.56 -0.62 -3.63
CA ILE A 249 -25.09 0.42 -4.52
C ILE A 249 -26.59 0.21 -4.70
N LYS A 250 -27.01 -0.98 -5.17
CA LYS A 250 -28.43 -1.33 -5.39
C LYS A 250 -29.33 -1.17 -4.17
N ASP A 251 -28.79 -1.19 -2.95
CA ASP A 251 -29.55 -1.05 -1.72
C ASP A 251 -29.64 0.41 -1.21
N THR A 252 -28.81 1.32 -1.74
CA THR A 252 -28.92 2.77 -1.47
C THR A 252 -30.09 3.41 -2.22
N LEU A 253 -30.52 4.60 -1.78
CA LEU A 253 -31.57 5.36 -2.47
C LEU A 253 -31.19 5.64 -3.93
N ILE A 254 -29.96 6.07 -4.19
CA ILE A 254 -29.49 6.35 -5.56
C ILE A 254 -29.35 5.07 -6.37
N GLY A 255 -28.80 3.97 -5.83
CA GLY A 255 -28.68 2.75 -6.62
C GLY A 255 -30.00 1.99 -6.83
N LYS A 256 -30.98 2.11 -5.93
CA LYS A 256 -32.38 1.71 -6.22
C LYS A 256 -33.00 2.52 -7.35
N CYS A 257 -32.56 3.77 -7.51
CA CYS A 257 -32.95 4.64 -8.60
C CYS A 257 -32.10 4.48 -9.87
N GLN A 258 -30.92 3.86 -9.79
CA GLN A 258 -30.09 3.46 -10.95
C GLN A 258 -30.39 2.04 -11.45
N ALA A 259 -31.07 1.20 -10.66
CA ALA A 259 -31.30 -0.21 -10.94
C ALA A 259 -32.33 -0.48 -12.06
N GLY A 260 -31.94 -0.20 -13.30
CA GLY A 260 -32.62 -0.70 -14.51
C GLY A 260 -33.82 0.13 -14.99
N MET A 261 -34.49 -0.37 -16.04
CA MET A 261 -35.64 0.30 -16.69
C MET A 261 -36.88 0.42 -15.80
N ASP A 262 -36.86 -0.14 -14.59
CA ASP A 262 -37.97 -0.19 -13.64
C ASP A 262 -37.67 0.71 -12.44
N LEU A 263 -38.46 1.78 -12.29
CA LEU A 263 -38.32 2.79 -11.24
C LEU A 263 -39.19 2.49 -10.01
N ASP A 264 -39.93 1.37 -9.98
CA ASP A 264 -40.73 0.98 -8.79
C ASP A 264 -39.89 0.86 -7.51
N PRO A 265 -38.69 0.25 -7.52
CA PRO A 265 -37.82 0.20 -6.33
C PRO A 265 -37.34 1.57 -5.85
N CYS A 266 -37.18 2.53 -6.78
CA CYS A 266 -36.84 3.92 -6.46
C CYS A 266 -38.00 4.60 -5.73
N ARG A 267 -39.22 4.46 -6.24
CA ARG A 267 -40.44 5.01 -5.61
C ARG A 267 -40.65 4.46 -4.22
N GLU A 268 -40.55 3.15 -4.04
CA GLU A 268 -40.70 2.50 -2.73
C GLU A 268 -39.66 3.00 -1.72
N ALA A 269 -38.42 3.23 -2.17
CA ALA A 269 -37.36 3.75 -1.32
C ALA A 269 -37.56 5.24 -0.96
N LEU A 270 -38.05 6.05 -1.89
CA LEU A 270 -38.40 7.46 -1.66
C LEU A 270 -39.59 7.57 -0.69
N GLU A 271 -40.63 6.76 -0.87
CA GLU A 271 -41.78 6.69 0.04
C GLU A 271 -41.36 6.22 1.45
N ALA A 272 -40.51 5.21 1.54
CA ALA A 272 -39.94 4.75 2.81
C ALA A 272 -39.07 5.82 3.51
N ALA A 273 -38.45 6.73 2.74
CA ALA A 273 -37.74 7.90 3.25
C ALA A 273 -38.68 9.07 3.65
N GLY A 274 -39.99 8.87 3.58
CA GLY A 274 -41.02 9.85 3.95
C GLY A 274 -41.26 10.92 2.88
N ILE A 275 -40.93 10.64 1.62
CA ILE A 275 -41.19 11.52 0.48
C ILE A 275 -42.58 11.21 -0.06
N ASP A 276 -43.35 12.25 -0.36
CA ASP A 276 -44.68 12.13 -0.95
C ASP A 276 -44.63 11.41 -2.32
N PRO A 277 -45.58 10.52 -2.63
CA PRO A 277 -45.62 9.76 -3.90
C PRO A 277 -45.58 10.65 -5.16
N GLY A 278 -46.16 11.86 -5.11
CA GLY A 278 -46.15 12.80 -6.22
C GLY A 278 -44.77 13.44 -6.46
N LEU A 279 -43.96 13.57 -5.41
CA LEU A 279 -42.58 14.04 -5.47
C LEU A 279 -41.62 12.91 -5.85
N ALA A 280 -41.90 11.68 -5.42
CA ALA A 280 -41.16 10.49 -5.85
C ALA A 280 -41.23 10.31 -7.39
N ALA A 281 -42.42 10.47 -7.97
CA ALA A 281 -42.62 10.43 -9.42
C ALA A 281 -41.88 11.54 -10.20
N GLN A 282 -41.61 12.68 -9.59
CA GLN A 282 -40.82 13.76 -10.22
C GLN A 282 -39.31 13.46 -10.18
N ILE A 283 -38.84 12.85 -9.09
CA ILE A 283 -37.44 12.40 -8.95
C ILE A 283 -37.16 11.24 -9.90
N ASP A 284 -38.10 10.31 -10.06
CA ASP A 284 -38.05 9.25 -11.08
C ASP A 284 -37.80 9.80 -12.49
N GLN A 285 -38.51 10.86 -12.86
CA GLN A 285 -38.38 11.50 -14.17
C GLN A 285 -37.02 12.20 -14.32
N LEU A 286 -36.49 12.78 -13.24
CA LEU A 286 -35.17 13.42 -13.21
C LEU A 286 -34.04 12.39 -13.34
N ILE A 287 -34.12 11.28 -12.62
CA ILE A 287 -33.10 10.22 -12.63
C ILE A 287 -33.08 9.50 -13.98
N GLY A 288 -34.26 9.15 -14.51
CA GLY A 288 -34.38 8.55 -15.85
C GLY A 288 -33.87 9.45 -16.99
N THR A 289 -33.72 10.76 -16.78
CA THR A 289 -33.21 11.72 -17.77
C THR A 289 -31.77 12.20 -17.52
N SER A 290 -31.29 12.20 -16.28
CA SER A 290 -30.06 12.92 -15.88
C SER A 290 -29.06 12.13 -15.02
N CYS A 291 -29.39 10.90 -14.60
CA CYS A 291 -28.50 9.99 -13.86
C CYS A 291 -28.73 8.56 -14.36
N GLN A 292 -28.09 8.22 -15.48
CA GLN A 292 -28.17 6.89 -16.10
C GLN A 292 -27.47 5.84 -15.22
N PRO A 293 -27.79 4.54 -15.40
CA PRO A 293 -27.14 3.44 -14.65
C PRO A 293 -25.61 3.37 -14.83
N THR A 294 -25.07 4.01 -15.86
CA THR A 294 -23.63 4.08 -16.18
C THR A 294 -22.97 5.39 -15.75
N ASP A 295 -23.74 6.35 -15.19
CA ASP A 295 -23.23 7.67 -14.86
C ASP A 295 -22.48 7.66 -13.53
N SER A 296 -21.38 8.42 -13.48
CA SER A 296 -20.57 8.59 -12.27
C SER A 296 -21.32 9.31 -11.15
N TYR A 297 -20.89 9.10 -9.90
CA TYR A 297 -21.41 9.79 -8.70
C TYR A 297 -21.53 11.31 -8.90
N ALA A 298 -20.50 11.96 -9.44
CA ALA A 298 -20.48 13.41 -9.65
C ALA A 298 -21.57 13.90 -10.63
N VAL A 299 -21.91 13.09 -11.63
CA VAL A 299 -22.98 13.40 -12.60
C VAL A 299 -24.35 13.28 -11.93
N CYS A 300 -24.55 12.23 -11.13
CA CYS A 300 -25.79 12.04 -10.39
C CYS A 300 -25.98 13.09 -9.29
N GLN A 301 -24.93 13.47 -8.56
CA GLN A 301 -24.98 14.53 -7.55
C GLN A 301 -25.30 15.89 -8.19
N ALA A 302 -24.67 16.24 -9.31
CA ALA A 302 -24.95 17.49 -10.01
C ALA A 302 -26.41 17.57 -10.52
N ALA A 303 -26.99 16.45 -10.95
CA ALA A 303 -28.39 16.38 -11.34
C ALA A 303 -29.34 16.60 -10.15
N VAL A 304 -29.02 16.03 -8.98
CA VAL A 304 -29.76 16.25 -7.73
C VAL A 304 -29.65 17.70 -7.25
N ASP A 305 -28.47 18.30 -7.34
CA ASP A 305 -28.24 19.70 -6.93
C ASP A 305 -28.99 20.70 -7.83
N ALA A 306 -29.05 20.41 -9.12
CA ALA A 306 -29.79 21.19 -10.11
C ALA A 306 -31.33 20.98 -10.03
N ALA A 307 -31.80 19.98 -9.28
CA ALA A 307 -33.22 19.69 -9.15
C ALA A 307 -33.96 20.82 -8.42
N PRO A 308 -35.15 21.23 -8.89
CA PRO A 308 -35.98 22.23 -8.24
C PRO A 308 -36.77 21.62 -7.07
N VAL A 309 -36.06 21.01 -6.11
CA VAL A 309 -36.61 20.41 -4.88
C VAL A 309 -36.23 21.21 -3.64
N SER A 310 -36.92 21.00 -2.52
CA SER A 310 -36.67 21.74 -1.27
C SER A 310 -35.28 21.47 -0.69
N ASP A 311 -34.70 22.44 0.01
CA ASP A 311 -33.36 22.32 0.62
C ASP A 311 -33.27 21.16 1.62
N ASP A 312 -34.33 20.91 2.40
CA ASP A 312 -34.46 19.75 3.29
C ASP A 312 -34.38 18.41 2.53
N LEU A 313 -34.95 18.36 1.33
CA LEU A 313 -34.90 17.16 0.48
C LEU A 313 -33.55 17.04 -0.23
N LYS A 314 -32.95 18.14 -0.68
CA LYS A 314 -31.57 18.15 -1.17
C LYS A 314 -30.62 17.62 -0.10
N LYS A 315 -30.80 18.03 1.15
CA LYS A 315 -30.03 17.53 2.29
C LYS A 315 -30.22 16.03 2.48
N LYS A 316 -31.45 15.51 2.46
CA LYS A 316 -31.73 14.07 2.61
C LYS A 316 -31.18 13.24 1.45
N LEU A 317 -31.29 13.72 0.21
CA LEU A 317 -30.72 13.08 -0.98
C LEU A 317 -29.19 13.10 -0.93
N THR A 318 -28.59 14.22 -0.52
CA THR A 318 -27.14 14.35 -0.31
C THR A 318 -26.66 13.41 0.81
N ASP A 319 -27.38 13.32 1.93
CA ASP A 319 -27.04 12.40 3.02
C ASP A 319 -27.18 10.91 2.61
N ALA A 320 -28.06 10.60 1.65
CA ALA A 320 -28.17 9.27 1.03
C ALA A 320 -27.09 9.03 -0.04
N ALA A 321 -26.68 10.07 -0.76
CA ALA A 321 -25.61 10.07 -1.76
C ALA A 321 -24.23 9.92 -1.14
N LYS A 322 -24.02 10.45 0.07
CA LYS A 322 -22.81 10.21 0.89
C LYS A 322 -22.49 8.73 1.11
N LYS A 323 -23.49 7.84 1.05
CA LYS A 323 -23.28 6.38 1.12
C LYS A 323 -22.73 5.78 -0.19
N LEU A 324 -22.56 6.59 -1.23
CA LEU A 324 -21.92 6.29 -2.52
C LEU A 324 -20.62 7.10 -2.71
N GLU A 325 -20.16 7.83 -1.69
CA GLU A 325 -18.87 8.51 -1.78
C GLU A 325 -17.75 7.47 -1.85
N LEU A 326 -16.92 7.63 -2.89
CA LEU A 326 -15.59 7.05 -3.07
C LEU A 326 -14.74 7.26 -1.79
N PRO A 327 -13.70 6.46 -1.55
CA PRO A 327 -13.34 5.94 -0.24
C PRO A 327 -13.54 6.86 0.94
N ASP A 328 -14.17 6.31 1.97
CA ASP A 328 -14.12 6.88 3.30
C ASP A 328 -13.37 5.91 4.20
N TYR A 329 -12.14 6.27 4.57
CA TYR A 329 -11.29 5.46 5.42
C TYR A 329 -11.60 5.81 6.87
N ALA A 330 -12.46 5.00 7.47
CA ALA A 330 -13.01 5.26 8.80
C ALA A 330 -12.06 4.89 9.95
N TRP A 331 -11.04 4.07 9.69
CA TRP A 331 -10.05 3.65 10.68
C TRP A 331 -9.03 4.75 10.96
N THR A 332 -8.36 4.64 12.11
CA THR A 332 -7.38 5.64 12.54
C THR A 332 -6.14 5.64 11.62
N ASP A 333 -5.65 6.81 11.23
CA ASP A 333 -4.35 6.98 10.57
C ASP A 333 -3.34 7.69 11.50
N LEU A 334 -2.05 7.71 11.15
CA LEU A 334 -1.01 8.29 12.01
C LEU A 334 -1.25 9.78 12.29
N THR A 335 -1.83 10.52 11.34
CA THR A 335 -2.06 11.96 11.49
C THR A 335 -3.01 12.27 12.63
N PHE A 336 -3.92 11.35 13.00
CA PHE A 336 -4.74 11.48 14.20
C PHE A 336 -3.89 11.59 15.49
N LEU A 337 -2.87 10.75 15.65
CA LEU A 337 -1.97 10.84 16.80
C LEU A 337 -1.11 12.10 16.73
N LEU A 338 -0.62 12.46 15.54
CA LEU A 338 0.13 13.71 15.36
C LEU A 338 -0.74 14.93 15.75
N HIS A 339 -2.00 14.95 15.36
CA HIS A 339 -2.98 15.98 15.71
C HIS A 339 -3.18 16.08 17.22
N LYS A 340 -3.49 14.93 17.86
CA LYS A 340 -3.69 14.81 19.31
C LYS A 340 -2.51 15.35 20.11
N HIS A 341 -1.28 15.14 19.62
CA HIS A 341 -0.04 15.61 20.25
C HIS A 341 0.47 16.96 19.72
N GLN A 342 -0.27 17.61 18.82
CA GLN A 342 0.09 18.89 18.19
C GLN A 342 1.45 18.84 17.46
N VAL A 343 1.80 17.69 16.90
CA VAL A 343 2.98 17.47 16.08
C VAL A 343 2.67 17.95 14.66
N SER A 344 3.49 18.88 14.14
CA SER A 344 3.25 19.43 12.80
C SER A 344 3.55 18.40 11.72
N TRP A 345 2.66 18.31 10.74
CA TRP A 345 2.87 17.42 9.60
C TRP A 345 2.46 18.07 8.27
N ALA A 346 3.00 17.53 7.16
CA ALA A 346 2.50 17.83 5.82
C ALA A 346 2.67 16.66 4.86
N TYR A 347 1.76 16.56 3.91
CA TYR A 347 1.83 15.61 2.80
C TYR A 347 1.96 16.41 1.50
N TYR A 348 3.12 16.35 0.85
CA TYR A 348 3.40 17.11 -0.36
C TYR A 348 3.14 16.28 -1.60
N VAL A 349 2.19 16.73 -2.43
CA VAL A 349 1.78 16.04 -3.65
C VAL A 349 2.33 16.77 -4.87
N PHE A 350 3.04 16.05 -5.73
CA PHE A 350 3.42 16.59 -7.03
C PHE A 350 2.22 16.53 -7.99
N ASN A 351 1.81 17.70 -8.48
CA ASN A 351 0.82 17.83 -9.55
C ASN A 351 1.25 17.09 -10.82
N GLY A 352 0.34 16.29 -11.36
CA GLY A 352 0.51 15.58 -12.63
C GLY A 352 -0.54 14.49 -12.80
N THR A 353 -0.11 13.24 -12.92
CA THR A 353 -0.98 12.06 -13.02
C THR A 353 -0.52 10.93 -12.12
N GLU A 354 -1.45 10.06 -11.74
CA GLU A 354 -1.23 8.70 -11.22
C GLU A 354 -1.41 7.68 -12.39
N PRO A 355 -0.49 6.71 -12.55
CA PRO A 355 -0.52 5.72 -13.63
C PRO A 355 -1.38 4.48 -13.30
N ASP A 356 -1.57 4.19 -12.01
CA ASP A 356 -2.19 2.97 -11.54
C ASP A 356 -3.71 2.98 -11.56
N CYS A 357 -4.24 1.76 -11.63
CA CYS A 357 -5.66 1.54 -11.67
C CYS A 357 -6.19 1.24 -10.28
N ARG A 358 -7.26 1.93 -9.90
CA ARG A 358 -7.88 1.79 -8.56
C ARG A 358 -8.35 0.37 -8.20
N ASN A 359 -8.50 -0.47 -9.21
CA ASN A 359 -8.93 -1.87 -9.09
C ASN A 359 -7.83 -2.84 -9.54
N ASP A 360 -6.57 -2.41 -9.58
CA ASP A 360 -5.44 -3.27 -9.94
C ASP A 360 -5.54 -3.84 -11.38
N ALA A 361 -6.33 -3.19 -12.23
CA ALA A 361 -6.38 -3.53 -13.64
C ALA A 361 -5.04 -3.22 -14.29
N ALA A 362 -4.59 -4.08 -15.20
CA ALA A 362 -3.33 -3.89 -15.91
C ALA A 362 -3.23 -2.57 -16.71
N THR A 363 -4.37 -1.91 -17.00
CA THR A 363 -4.43 -0.56 -17.60
C THR A 363 -5.75 0.17 -17.35
N CYS A 364 -5.66 1.50 -17.22
CA CYS A 364 -6.73 2.47 -17.07
C CYS A 364 -6.26 3.82 -17.65
N ASP A 365 -7.18 4.76 -17.79
CA ASP A 365 -6.81 6.11 -18.20
C ASP A 365 -6.09 6.83 -17.03
N PRO A 366 -4.96 7.51 -17.27
CA PRO A 366 -4.25 8.23 -16.21
C PRO A 366 -5.18 9.23 -15.52
N VAL A 367 -5.20 9.18 -14.19
CA VAL A 367 -6.00 10.10 -13.39
C VAL A 367 -5.13 11.30 -13.04
N LYS A 368 -5.68 12.51 -13.17
CA LYS A 368 -4.96 13.72 -12.76
C LYS A 368 -4.78 13.72 -11.26
N GLN A 369 -3.61 14.11 -10.80
CA GLN A 369 -3.27 14.21 -9.39
C GLN A 369 -2.83 15.63 -9.05
N ASP A 370 -3.28 16.11 -7.90
CA ASP A 370 -2.74 17.27 -7.19
C ASP A 370 -3.08 17.15 -5.69
N ALA A 371 -2.65 18.12 -4.89
CA ALA A 371 -2.88 18.13 -3.44
C ALA A 371 -4.37 18.14 -3.03
N LYS A 372 -5.30 18.38 -3.95
CA LYS A 372 -6.75 18.39 -3.71
C LYS A 372 -7.45 17.19 -4.34
N THR A 373 -6.73 16.37 -5.08
CA THR A 373 -7.28 15.22 -5.79
C THR A 373 -6.96 13.98 -4.98
N PRO A 374 -7.98 13.32 -4.39
CA PRO A 374 -7.76 12.09 -3.67
C PRO A 374 -7.49 10.96 -4.66
N GLY A 375 -6.55 10.08 -4.32
CA GLY A 375 -6.03 9.08 -5.26
C GLY A 375 -5.18 8.04 -4.56
N LEU A 376 -4.58 7.16 -5.37
CA LEU A 376 -3.80 6.01 -4.90
C LEU A 376 -2.58 6.48 -4.11
N TRP A 377 -1.90 7.51 -4.62
CA TRP A 377 -0.75 8.14 -3.99
C TRP A 377 -1.11 9.39 -3.16
N ASN A 378 -2.41 9.63 -2.92
CA ASN A 378 -2.89 10.68 -2.03
C ASN A 378 -4.11 10.20 -1.23
N PRO A 379 -3.96 9.18 -0.38
CA PRO A 379 -5.08 8.56 0.32
C PRO A 379 -5.58 9.39 1.52
N LEU A 380 -4.78 10.32 2.07
CA LEU A 380 -5.13 11.08 3.27
C LEU A 380 -6.41 11.93 3.13
N LEU A 381 -6.74 12.38 1.92
CA LEU A 381 -7.99 13.09 1.67
C LEU A 381 -9.26 12.23 1.91
N TYR A 382 -9.11 10.90 1.91
CA TYR A 382 -10.19 9.95 2.13
C TYR A 382 -10.37 9.55 3.61
N PHE A 383 -9.43 9.85 4.51
CA PHE A 383 -9.54 9.51 5.92
C PHE A 383 -10.53 10.39 6.70
N ASP A 384 -11.38 9.76 7.51
CA ASP A 384 -12.36 10.43 8.36
C ASP A 384 -11.69 11.36 9.38
N THR A 385 -10.67 10.85 10.05
CA THR A 385 -9.82 11.58 11.02
C THR A 385 -9.25 12.87 10.42
N VAL A 386 -8.64 12.81 9.23
CA VAL A 386 -8.08 13.99 8.54
C VAL A 386 -9.17 15.04 8.24
N LYS A 387 -10.38 14.62 7.87
CA LYS A 387 -11.52 15.51 7.60
C LYS A 387 -12.06 16.11 8.90
N GLU A 388 -12.27 15.29 9.93
CA GLU A 388 -12.85 15.65 11.23
C GLU A 388 -11.95 16.62 12.01
N ASP A 389 -10.63 16.38 11.97
CA ASP A 389 -9.62 17.20 12.65
C ASP A 389 -9.31 18.50 11.89
N GLY A 390 -9.86 18.66 10.68
CA GLY A 390 -9.69 19.85 9.83
C GLY A 390 -8.29 19.96 9.22
N GLU A 391 -7.59 18.84 9.06
CA GLU A 391 -6.18 18.79 8.67
C GLU A 391 -5.93 18.61 7.18
N GLN A 392 -6.98 18.59 6.35
CA GLN A 392 -6.85 18.55 4.88
C GLN A 392 -5.94 19.67 4.31
N GLY A 393 -5.79 20.79 5.03
CA GLY A 393 -4.87 21.88 4.67
C GLY A 393 -3.38 21.54 4.81
N ASN A 394 -3.03 20.43 5.48
CA ASN A 394 -1.67 19.90 5.57
C ASN A 394 -1.24 19.16 4.30
N ILE A 395 -2.18 18.84 3.41
CA ILE A 395 -1.91 18.26 2.09
C ILE A 395 -1.68 19.40 1.10
N LYS A 396 -0.45 19.52 0.59
CA LYS A 396 0.05 20.72 -0.08
C LYS A 396 0.71 20.40 -1.42
N PRO A 397 0.73 21.34 -2.39
CA PRO A 397 1.51 21.16 -3.61
C PRO A 397 3.00 21.06 -3.30
N LEU A 398 3.72 20.27 -4.10
CA LEU A 398 5.16 20.03 -3.95
C LEU A 398 6.01 21.32 -3.81
N GLY A 399 5.66 22.41 -4.50
CA GLY A 399 6.40 23.68 -4.38
C GLY A 399 6.55 24.15 -2.92
N GLY A 400 5.56 23.87 -2.07
CA GLY A 400 5.60 24.18 -0.65
C GLY A 400 6.66 23.40 0.15
N PHE A 401 7.09 22.24 -0.34
CA PHE A 401 8.19 21.46 0.27
C PHE A 401 9.52 22.19 0.09
N TYR A 402 9.81 22.62 -1.14
CA TYR A 402 11.03 23.38 -1.44
C TYR A 402 11.09 24.72 -0.70
N ASP A 403 9.94 25.37 -0.54
CA ASP A 403 9.84 26.60 0.26
C ASP A 403 10.10 26.32 1.75
N ALA A 404 9.52 25.26 2.31
CA ALA A 404 9.74 24.87 3.70
C ALA A 404 11.21 24.50 3.97
N ALA A 405 11.81 23.67 3.11
CA ALA A 405 13.22 23.28 3.19
C ALA A 405 14.15 24.50 3.10
N ARG A 406 13.88 25.45 2.19
CA ARG A 406 14.69 26.67 2.05
C ARG A 406 14.57 27.61 3.24
N GLN A 407 13.40 27.68 3.87
CA GLN A 407 13.09 28.66 4.92
C GLN A 407 13.39 28.17 6.33
N GLY A 408 13.63 26.87 6.53
CA GLY A 408 13.78 26.29 7.86
C GLY A 408 12.44 26.13 8.58
N THR A 409 11.44 25.69 7.81
CA THR A 409 10.06 25.52 8.30
C THR A 409 9.50 24.17 7.92
N LEU A 410 10.36 23.15 7.78
CA LEU A 410 9.90 21.78 7.58
C LEU A 410 8.99 21.36 8.75
N PRO A 411 7.86 20.69 8.48
CA PRO A 411 7.08 20.03 9.53
C PRO A 411 7.90 18.97 10.26
N ALA A 412 7.43 18.55 11.44
CA ALA A 412 8.06 17.46 12.16
C ALA A 412 7.96 16.13 11.41
N VAL A 413 6.83 15.86 10.76
CA VAL A 413 6.63 14.67 9.90
C VAL A 413 6.19 15.10 8.51
N THR A 414 6.90 14.65 7.49
CA THR A 414 6.64 15.02 6.09
C THR A 414 6.60 13.78 5.22
N TRP A 415 5.58 13.67 4.38
CA TRP A 415 5.54 12.73 3.26
C TRP A 415 5.63 13.47 1.94
N VAL A 416 6.26 12.87 0.94
CA VAL A 416 6.36 13.42 -0.42
C VAL A 416 5.93 12.36 -1.42
N ALA A 417 4.83 12.64 -2.12
CA ALA A 417 4.30 11.80 -3.19
C ALA A 417 4.72 12.36 -4.57
N PRO A 418 5.26 11.51 -5.47
CA PRO A 418 5.69 11.93 -6.80
C PRO A 418 4.49 12.09 -7.75
N THR A 419 4.79 12.39 -9.00
CA THR A 419 3.86 12.19 -10.12
C THR A 419 4.45 11.15 -11.07
N ASP A 420 3.61 10.48 -11.86
CA ASP A 420 3.96 9.41 -12.81
C ASP A 420 5.34 9.66 -13.47
N LYS A 421 5.50 10.83 -14.10
CA LYS A 421 6.71 11.23 -14.83
C LYS A 421 8.03 11.09 -14.04
N VAL A 422 8.02 11.27 -12.73
CA VAL A 422 9.20 11.26 -11.85
C VAL A 422 9.16 10.15 -10.80
N SER A 423 8.09 9.35 -10.77
CA SER A 423 7.85 8.32 -9.76
C SER A 423 8.77 7.10 -9.91
N GLU A 424 9.26 6.85 -11.13
CA GLU A 424 9.90 5.60 -11.56
C GLU A 424 8.95 4.41 -11.72
N HIS A 425 7.65 4.58 -11.46
CA HIS A 425 6.61 3.63 -11.86
C HIS A 425 6.82 3.25 -13.32
N ALA A 426 6.99 1.97 -13.64
CA ALA A 426 7.30 1.57 -15.02
C ALA A 426 6.15 1.99 -15.97
N PRO A 427 6.42 2.66 -17.12
CA PRO A 427 7.72 2.86 -17.78
C PRO A 427 8.37 4.24 -17.56
N ALA A 428 8.02 4.97 -16.51
CA ALA A 428 8.69 6.22 -16.15
C ALA A 428 10.21 6.02 -16.01
N LYS A 429 10.95 7.08 -16.34
CA LYS A 429 12.41 7.00 -16.48
C LYS A 429 13.12 7.02 -15.14
N ILE A 430 14.05 6.08 -14.97
CA ILE A 430 14.92 5.95 -13.80
C ILE A 430 15.78 7.20 -13.63
N SER A 431 16.40 7.71 -14.71
CA SER A 431 17.20 8.93 -14.66
C SER A 431 16.40 10.16 -14.22
N THR A 432 15.11 10.20 -14.56
CA THR A 432 14.24 11.32 -14.20
C THR A 432 13.83 11.25 -12.72
N GLY A 433 13.48 10.07 -12.23
CA GLY A 433 13.13 9.87 -10.83
C GLY A 433 14.30 10.09 -9.88
N GLN A 434 15.46 9.50 -10.14
CA GLN A 434 16.63 9.72 -9.29
C GLN A 434 17.10 11.18 -9.29
N ALA A 435 16.89 11.92 -10.38
CA ALA A 435 17.18 13.35 -10.43
C ALA A 435 16.17 14.18 -9.62
N TYR A 436 14.89 13.79 -9.65
CA TYR A 436 13.83 14.37 -8.81
C TYR A 436 14.12 14.15 -7.33
N VAL A 437 14.38 12.91 -6.91
CA VAL A 437 14.73 12.57 -5.53
C VAL A 437 15.98 13.31 -5.06
N ALA A 438 17.02 13.40 -5.91
CA ALA A 438 18.19 14.20 -5.58
C ALA A 438 17.88 15.70 -5.43
N GLY A 439 16.90 16.23 -6.18
CA GLY A 439 16.40 17.60 -6.01
C GLY A 439 15.75 17.84 -4.65
N LEU A 440 14.90 16.90 -4.21
CA LEU A 440 14.27 16.96 -2.88
C LEU A 440 15.30 16.92 -1.76
N ILE A 441 16.20 15.93 -1.80
CA ILE A 441 17.22 15.71 -0.78
C ILE A 441 18.20 16.89 -0.75
N ASN A 442 18.64 17.39 -1.90
CA ASN A 442 19.50 18.58 -1.96
C ASN A 442 18.82 19.82 -1.35
N ALA A 443 17.51 19.97 -1.51
CA ALA A 443 16.77 21.09 -0.93
C ALA A 443 16.79 21.04 0.60
N VAL A 444 16.56 19.87 1.19
CA VAL A 444 16.66 19.64 2.64
C VAL A 444 18.10 19.84 3.13
N MET A 445 19.07 19.20 2.48
CA MET A 445 20.49 19.27 2.83
C MET A 445 21.10 20.68 2.70
N SER A 446 20.54 21.52 1.83
CA SER A 446 20.94 22.93 1.69
C SER A 446 20.18 23.86 2.63
N GLY A 447 19.12 23.37 3.26
CA GLY A 447 18.27 24.09 4.18
C GLY A 447 18.86 24.17 5.59
N PRO A 448 18.36 25.10 6.43
CA PRO A 448 18.84 25.27 7.80
C PRO A 448 18.42 24.13 8.74
N ASP A 449 17.45 23.29 8.37
CA ASP A 449 16.94 22.17 9.19
C ASP A 449 17.74 20.86 9.02
N TRP A 450 18.72 20.81 8.10
CA TRP A 450 19.48 19.59 7.77
C TRP A 450 20.04 18.89 9.01
N ASP A 451 20.68 19.64 9.92
CA ASP A 451 21.38 19.12 11.10
C ASP A 451 20.47 18.37 12.11
N SER A 452 19.15 18.40 11.91
CA SER A 452 18.13 17.71 12.69
C SER A 452 17.12 16.94 11.83
N THR A 453 17.45 16.63 10.57
CA THR A 453 16.54 15.92 9.67
C THR A 453 16.95 14.45 9.47
N ALA A 454 15.97 13.55 9.45
CA ALA A 454 16.10 12.21 8.92
C ALA A 454 15.23 12.08 7.68
N ILE A 455 15.82 11.61 6.57
CA ILE A 455 15.11 11.33 5.33
C ILE A 455 15.06 9.80 5.18
N PHE A 456 13.86 9.27 5.00
CA PHE A 456 13.62 7.88 4.64
C PHE A 456 13.22 7.85 3.16
N LEU A 457 14.07 7.30 2.32
CA LEU A 457 13.80 7.12 0.90
C LEU A 457 13.47 5.65 0.65
N THR A 458 12.27 5.40 0.11
CA THR A 458 11.75 4.05 -0.12
C THR A 458 11.00 3.97 -1.45
N TRP A 459 10.63 2.75 -1.83
CA TRP A 459 9.64 2.45 -2.86
C TRP A 459 8.41 1.83 -2.20
N ASP A 460 7.25 2.05 -2.77
CA ASP A 460 5.98 1.56 -2.24
C ASP A 460 5.85 0.02 -2.38
N ASP A 461 6.11 -0.53 -3.58
CA ASP A 461 6.10 -1.96 -3.90
C ASP A 461 7.16 -2.36 -4.96
N TRP A 462 7.19 -3.66 -5.33
CA TRP A 462 8.25 -4.28 -6.15
C TRP A 462 8.06 -4.14 -7.67
N GLY A 463 6.88 -3.75 -8.15
CA GLY A 463 6.62 -3.50 -9.59
C GLY A 463 6.68 -4.71 -10.50
N GLY A 464 6.57 -5.92 -9.95
CA GLY A 464 6.78 -7.18 -10.67
C GLY A 464 8.26 -7.54 -10.88
N PHE A 465 9.21 -6.71 -10.43
CA PHE A 465 10.63 -6.98 -10.59
C PHE A 465 11.12 -8.07 -9.62
N TYR A 466 12.04 -8.90 -10.10
CA TYR A 466 12.58 -10.00 -9.34
C TYR A 466 13.22 -9.54 -8.01
N ASP A 467 12.88 -10.24 -6.93
CA ASP A 467 13.66 -10.28 -5.70
C ASP A 467 13.84 -11.73 -5.26
N HIS A 468 15.01 -12.06 -4.77
CA HIS A 468 15.32 -13.43 -4.37
C HIS A 468 14.82 -13.80 -2.98
N GLU A 469 14.59 -12.83 -2.09
CA GLU A 469 14.36 -13.10 -0.68
C GLU A 469 12.87 -13.31 -0.38
N ASN A 470 12.59 -14.36 0.38
CA ASN A 470 11.22 -14.70 0.75
C ASN A 470 10.72 -13.78 1.88
N PRO A 471 9.60 -13.05 1.70
CA PRO A 471 9.09 -12.16 2.74
C PRO A 471 8.76 -12.87 4.06
N PRO A 472 9.11 -12.27 5.21
CA PRO A 472 8.64 -12.73 6.51
C PRO A 472 7.11 -12.68 6.60
N VAL A 473 6.51 -13.75 7.10
CA VAL A 473 5.07 -13.78 7.38
C VAL A 473 4.83 -13.13 8.74
N VAL A 474 4.18 -11.96 8.75
CA VAL A 474 3.85 -11.22 9.98
C VAL A 474 2.36 -11.27 10.29
N ASP A 475 1.51 -11.28 9.27
CA ASP A 475 0.05 -11.37 9.38
C ASP A 475 -0.57 -11.87 8.07
N ASN A 476 -1.87 -11.61 7.84
CA ASN A 476 -2.56 -11.97 6.60
C ASN A 476 -2.29 -11.00 5.43
N ASN A 477 -1.72 -9.84 5.70
CA ASN A 477 -1.53 -8.75 4.75
C ASN A 477 -0.07 -8.60 4.27
N GLY A 478 0.90 -9.14 4.99
CA GLY A 478 2.30 -8.99 4.64
C GLY A 478 3.28 -9.76 5.54
N TYR A 479 4.58 -9.51 5.40
CA TYR A 479 5.17 -8.50 4.50
C TYR A 479 5.11 -8.91 3.02
N GLY A 480 5.23 -7.91 2.15
CA GLY A 480 5.41 -8.08 0.70
C GLY A 480 6.88 -8.25 0.32
N LEU A 481 7.14 -8.25 -0.98
CA LEU A 481 8.49 -8.36 -1.54
C LEU A 481 9.39 -7.19 -1.09
N ARG A 482 10.71 -7.41 -1.08
CA ARG A 482 11.68 -6.37 -0.69
C ARG A 482 11.66 -5.21 -1.66
N VAL A 483 11.73 -4.02 -1.10
CA VAL A 483 11.85 -2.73 -1.80
C VAL A 483 13.14 -2.06 -1.36
N PRO A 484 13.75 -1.17 -2.17
CA PRO A 484 14.92 -0.44 -1.70
C PRO A 484 14.58 0.51 -0.55
N GLY A 485 15.48 0.59 0.44
CA GLY A 485 15.35 1.48 1.60
C GLY A 485 16.66 2.20 1.92
N LEU A 486 16.58 3.49 2.21
CA LEU A 486 17.73 4.33 2.55
C LEU A 486 17.39 5.28 3.71
N VAL A 487 18.23 5.27 4.73
CA VAL A 487 18.20 6.27 5.82
C VAL A 487 19.31 7.30 5.58
N ILE A 488 18.90 8.55 5.34
CA ILE A 488 19.79 9.68 5.00
C ILE A 488 19.63 10.76 6.07
N SER A 489 20.66 10.97 6.87
CA SER A 489 20.62 11.91 8.00
C SER A 489 22.03 12.34 8.40
N PRO A 490 22.23 13.50 9.05
CA PRO A 490 23.48 13.83 9.70
C PRO A 490 23.90 12.79 10.76
N TYR A 491 22.95 12.02 11.29
CA TYR A 491 23.20 10.97 12.29
C TYR A 491 23.10 9.55 11.72
N ALA A 492 22.82 9.38 10.43
CA ALA A 492 22.80 8.06 9.82
C ALA A 492 24.23 7.47 9.83
N ARG A 493 24.33 6.15 10.03
CA ARG A 493 25.62 5.46 9.96
C ARG A 493 26.12 5.49 8.53
N LYS A 494 27.36 5.95 8.33
CA LYS A 494 27.94 6.15 7.00
C LYS A 494 28.40 4.84 6.37
N GLY A 495 27.94 4.56 5.15
CA GLY A 495 28.32 3.37 4.37
C GLY A 495 27.90 2.07 5.05
N TYR A 496 26.83 2.13 5.85
CA TYR A 496 26.32 1.01 6.62
C TYR A 496 25.22 0.30 5.82
N ILE A 497 25.16 -1.02 5.95
CA ILE A 497 24.05 -1.82 5.42
C ILE A 497 23.32 -2.36 6.64
N ASP A 498 22.05 -1.98 6.78
CA ASP A 498 21.18 -2.51 7.80
C ASP A 498 20.51 -3.80 7.31
N HIS A 499 20.76 -4.87 8.08
CA HIS A 499 20.27 -6.22 7.84
C HIS A 499 19.10 -6.57 8.78
N GLN A 500 18.56 -5.61 9.52
CA GLN A 500 17.33 -5.81 10.27
C GLN A 500 16.19 -6.13 9.31
N VAL A 501 15.27 -7.00 9.73
CA VAL A 501 13.98 -7.15 9.05
C VAL A 501 13.19 -5.87 9.29
N LEU A 502 13.00 -5.07 8.25
CA LEU A 502 12.31 -3.79 8.30
C LEU A 502 11.10 -3.84 7.38
N SER A 503 10.15 -2.95 7.64
CA SER A 503 9.07 -2.59 6.72
C SER A 503 8.80 -1.10 6.86
N HIS A 504 7.83 -0.56 6.12
CA HIS A 504 7.39 0.82 6.31
C HIS A 504 6.86 1.07 7.74
N ASP A 505 6.46 0.01 8.46
CA ASP A 505 6.05 0.06 9.87
C ASP A 505 7.23 0.49 10.79
N ALA A 506 8.49 0.25 10.38
CA ALA A 506 9.66 0.74 11.12
C ALA A 506 9.77 2.27 11.08
N TYR A 507 9.29 2.91 10.00
CA TYR A 507 9.28 4.37 9.87
C TYR A 507 8.24 4.98 10.82
N PHE A 508 7.08 4.34 10.97
CA PHE A 508 6.04 4.70 11.94
C PHE A 508 6.57 4.60 13.35
N LYS A 509 7.11 3.41 13.68
CA LYS A 509 7.71 3.17 14.98
C LYS A 509 8.73 4.24 15.35
N PHE A 510 9.58 4.66 14.41
CA PHE A 510 10.53 5.75 14.63
C PHE A 510 9.85 7.09 14.92
N ILE A 511 8.83 7.46 14.13
CA ILE A 511 8.05 8.70 14.34
C ILE A 511 7.36 8.70 15.69
N GLU A 512 6.73 7.59 16.06
CA GLU A 512 6.03 7.44 17.32
C GLU A 512 6.97 7.50 18.52
N ASP A 513 8.11 6.82 18.43
CA ASP A 513 9.14 6.83 19.48
C ASP A 513 9.73 8.23 19.69
N ASP A 514 9.95 9.00 18.61
CA ASP A 514 10.55 10.33 18.70
C ASP A 514 9.56 11.45 19.03
N PHE A 515 8.41 11.49 18.35
CA PHE A 515 7.47 12.61 18.42
C PHE A 515 6.25 12.36 19.31
N LEU A 516 5.92 11.10 19.61
CA LEU A 516 4.69 10.71 20.32
C LEU A 516 4.97 9.98 21.64
N GLY A 517 6.23 9.96 22.09
CA GLY A 517 6.63 9.32 23.33
C GLY A 517 6.41 7.79 23.34
N GLY A 518 6.41 7.18 22.16
CA GLY A 518 6.17 5.75 21.95
C GLY A 518 4.70 5.32 21.98
N GLU A 519 3.75 6.26 21.91
CA GLU A 519 2.33 5.93 21.69
C GLU A 519 2.15 5.34 20.28
N ARG A 520 1.56 4.14 20.21
CA ARG A 520 1.28 3.43 18.96
C ARG A 520 -0.09 3.77 18.41
N ILE A 521 -0.28 3.59 17.11
CA ILE A 521 -1.61 3.56 16.50
C ILE A 521 -2.38 2.27 16.88
N ASP A 522 -2.83 2.24 18.13
CA ASP A 522 -3.49 1.10 18.75
C ASP A 522 -4.96 1.41 19.08
N PRO A 523 -5.95 0.77 18.41
CA PRO A 523 -7.37 1.01 18.66
C PRO A 523 -7.83 0.70 20.08
N ALA A 524 -7.05 -0.07 20.85
CA ALA A 524 -7.31 -0.32 22.26
C ALA A 524 -6.97 0.90 23.14
N THR A 525 -6.14 1.83 22.66
CA THR A 525 -5.60 2.93 23.48
C THR A 525 -5.77 4.33 22.88
N ASP A 526 -5.93 4.44 21.56
CA ASP A 526 -6.03 5.73 20.85
C ASP A 526 -7.36 6.47 21.11
N GLY A 527 -8.41 5.75 21.53
CA GLY A 527 -9.75 6.27 21.77
C GLY A 527 -10.71 6.17 20.57
N ARG A 528 -10.27 5.56 19.47
CA ARG A 528 -11.02 5.32 18.22
C ARG A 528 -10.96 3.82 17.88
N PRO A 529 -11.82 2.98 18.47
CA PRO A 529 -11.80 1.55 18.21
C PRO A 529 -12.11 1.26 16.74
N ASP A 530 -11.23 0.50 16.10
CA ASP A 530 -11.42 -0.11 14.79
C ASP A 530 -11.10 -1.61 14.86
N ALA A 531 -11.27 -2.29 13.73
CA ALA A 531 -11.15 -3.73 13.63
C ALA A 531 -9.77 -4.20 13.13
N ARG A 532 -8.73 -3.34 13.14
CA ARG A 532 -7.39 -3.76 12.72
C ARG A 532 -6.91 -4.92 13.61
N PRO A 533 -6.23 -5.91 13.03
CA PRO A 533 -5.94 -7.16 13.73
C PRO A 533 -4.85 -7.03 14.79
N ASP A 534 -3.92 -6.08 14.61
CA ASP A 534 -2.72 -5.93 15.43
C ASP A 534 -2.15 -4.50 15.38
N VAL A 535 -1.02 -4.32 16.06
CA VAL A 535 -0.21 -3.10 16.13
C VAL A 535 1.16 -3.49 15.62
N ARG A 536 1.47 -3.15 14.35
CA ARG A 536 2.60 -3.76 13.63
C ARG A 536 3.96 -3.33 14.15
N GLU A 537 4.03 -2.17 14.79
CA GLU A 537 5.24 -1.67 15.46
C GLU A 537 5.65 -2.50 16.69
N ASN A 538 4.74 -3.37 17.17
CA ASN A 538 4.98 -4.32 18.25
C ASN A 538 5.33 -5.73 17.73
N ASN A 539 5.38 -5.94 16.41
CA ASN A 539 5.78 -7.23 15.86
C ASN A 539 7.24 -7.54 16.26
N PRO A 540 7.52 -8.70 16.88
CA PRO A 540 8.89 -9.03 17.34
C PRO A 540 9.89 -9.25 16.19
N GLN A 541 9.42 -9.40 14.95
CA GLN A 541 10.29 -9.49 13.77
C GLN A 541 10.72 -8.11 13.26
N LEU A 542 9.95 -7.05 13.55
CA LEU A 542 10.26 -5.69 13.09
C LEU A 542 11.50 -5.15 13.79
N GLY A 543 12.44 -4.67 12.98
CA GLY A 543 13.66 -4.01 13.41
C GLY A 543 13.41 -2.67 14.10
N ASP A 544 14.46 -2.15 14.73
CA ASP A 544 14.47 -0.83 15.33
C ASP A 544 15.32 0.08 14.45
N LEU A 545 14.65 0.97 13.71
CA LEU A 545 15.26 1.88 12.77
C LEU A 545 16.28 2.82 13.44
N ALA A 546 16.19 3.06 14.75
CA ALA A 546 17.16 3.86 15.48
C ALA A 546 18.58 3.26 15.42
N LYS A 547 18.74 1.96 15.13
CA LYS A 547 20.05 1.31 14.95
C LYS A 547 20.75 1.64 13.63
N SER A 548 20.04 2.24 12.68
CA SER A 548 20.60 2.85 11.47
C SER A 548 21.31 4.18 11.75
N PHE A 549 21.22 4.68 12.99
CA PHE A 549 21.81 5.94 13.42
C PHE A 549 22.96 5.74 14.42
N ASP A 550 23.91 6.67 14.39
CA ASP A 550 24.85 6.93 15.48
C ASP A 550 24.60 8.35 15.99
N PHE A 551 23.71 8.50 16.97
CA PHE A 551 23.42 9.81 17.55
C PHE A 551 24.58 10.38 18.38
N THR A 552 25.67 9.66 18.58
CA THR A 552 26.87 10.16 19.27
C THR A 552 27.87 10.83 18.31
N GLN A 553 27.73 10.60 17.00
CA GLN A 553 28.59 11.18 15.99
C GLN A 553 28.40 12.69 15.84
N ALA A 554 29.41 13.37 15.30
CA ALA A 554 29.25 14.73 14.81
C ALA A 554 28.36 14.71 13.55
N PRO A 555 27.40 15.65 13.40
CA PRO A 555 26.51 15.70 12.24
C PRO A 555 27.30 15.60 10.92
N LEU A 556 26.91 14.65 10.06
CA LEU A 556 27.49 14.52 8.73
C LEU A 556 27.18 15.77 7.90
N PRO A 557 28.15 16.28 7.12
CA PRO A 557 27.90 17.41 6.24
C PRO A 557 26.93 17.03 5.12
N PRO A 558 26.20 18.00 4.54
CA PRO A 558 25.41 17.83 3.34
C PRO A 558 26.16 17.11 2.20
N LEU A 559 25.53 16.11 1.57
CA LEU A 559 25.99 15.48 0.33
C LEU A 559 25.18 16.03 -0.86
N ILE A 560 25.64 17.15 -1.42
CA ILE A 560 24.96 17.79 -2.55
C ILE A 560 25.33 17.08 -3.87
N LEU A 561 24.35 16.42 -4.49
CA LEU A 561 24.55 15.72 -5.77
C LEU A 561 24.31 16.66 -6.97
N PRO A 562 25.14 16.60 -8.03
CA PRO A 562 25.07 17.56 -9.14
C PRO A 562 23.93 17.29 -10.15
N ASN A 563 23.45 16.06 -10.26
CA ASN A 563 22.42 15.65 -11.22
C ASN A 563 21.02 15.69 -10.60
N ALA A 564 20.69 16.83 -9.97
CA ALA A 564 19.44 17.04 -9.25
C ALA A 564 18.50 17.98 -10.03
N THR A 565 17.20 17.69 -9.99
CA THR A 565 16.14 18.52 -10.61
C THR A 565 15.12 18.93 -9.57
N THR A 566 14.96 20.25 -9.39
CA THR A 566 13.90 20.85 -8.55
C THR A 566 12.74 21.31 -9.42
N TYR A 567 11.52 21.29 -8.88
CA TYR A 567 10.29 21.57 -9.64
C TYR A 567 9.47 22.74 -9.09
#